data_AF-A0A8J7QVQ1-F1
#
_entry.id   AF-A0A8J7QVQ1-F1
#
_cell.length_a   1.000
_cell.length_b   1.000
_cell.length_c   1.000
_cell.angle_alpha   90.00
_cell.angle_beta   90.00
_cell.angle_gamma   90.00
#
_symmetry.space_group_name_H-M   'P 1'
#
loop_
_entity.id
_entity.type
_entity.pdbx_description
1 polymer ?
#
loop_
_entity_poly.entity_id
_entity_poly.type
_entity_poly.pdbx_seq_one_letter_code
_entity_poly.pdbx_strand_id
1 'polypeptide(L)'
;MKIAVAGAGYVGLSNAVLLAQHNEVVVVDVVEEKVTMINNRRSPIADEYIERYFAEKELNLRATSNPKVAYESADFVVIAAPTNYDNKNNFFDTSAVESVIKSVMQHNSTAIMVIKSTVPVGYTDEIRCKMRYENIIFSPEFLRESKSLYDNLYP
;
A
#
# COMPACT_ATOMS: atom_id res chain seq x y z
N MET A 1 -1.64 -14.86 -6.66
CA MET A 1 -0.77 -13.81 -7.25
C MET A 1 0.17 -13.28 -6.19
N LYS A 2 1.24 -12.58 -6.57
CA LYS A 2 2.14 -11.91 -5.65
C LYS A 2 1.88 -10.41 -5.66
N ILE A 3 1.54 -9.85 -4.51
CA ILE A 3 1.12 -8.46 -4.36
C ILE A 3 2.03 -7.79 -3.35
N ALA A 4 2.66 -6.69 -3.74
CA ALA A 4 3.35 -5.82 -2.79
C ALA A 4 2.43 -4.70 -2.33
N VAL A 5 2.54 -4.29 -1.07
CA VAL A 5 1.80 -3.14 -0.54
C VAL A 5 2.78 -2.17 0.09
N ALA A 6 2.89 -0.96 -0.48
CA ALA A 6 3.77 0.08 0.00
C ALA A 6 3.05 0.99 1.00
N GLY A 7 3.48 0.91 2.26
CA GLY A 7 2.90 1.61 3.42
C GLY A 7 2.02 0.70 4.27
N ALA A 8 2.26 0.70 5.58
CA ALA A 8 1.49 -0.02 6.60
C ALA A 8 0.67 0.95 7.48
N GLY A 9 -0.05 1.87 6.84
CA GLY A 9 -1.12 2.65 7.48
C GLY A 9 -2.46 1.92 7.40
N TYR A 10 -3.57 2.61 7.74
CA TYR A 10 -4.92 2.05 7.64
C TYR A 10 -5.24 1.50 6.25
N VAL A 11 -4.98 2.28 5.20
CA VAL A 11 -5.24 1.90 3.80
C VAL A 11 -4.40 0.71 3.36
N GLY A 12 -3.08 0.78 3.56
CA GLY A 12 -2.19 -0.28 3.13
C GLY A 12 -2.40 -1.58 3.88
N LEU A 13 -2.47 -1.53 5.22
CA LEU A 13 -2.59 -2.75 6.02
C LEU A 13 -3.96 -3.43 5.85
N SER A 14 -5.06 -2.67 5.73
CA SER A 14 -6.38 -3.27 5.46
C SER A 14 -6.41 -4.00 4.11
N ASN A 15 -5.90 -3.38 3.05
CA ASN A 15 -5.79 -4.01 1.74
C ASN A 15 -4.85 -5.23 1.80
N ALA A 16 -3.72 -5.15 2.51
CA ALA A 16 -2.79 -6.26 2.66
C ALA A 16 -3.43 -7.47 3.34
N VAL A 17 -4.13 -7.26 4.46
CA VAL A 17 -4.82 -8.32 5.20
C VAL A 17 -5.98 -8.90 4.38
N LEU A 18 -6.77 -8.06 3.70
CA LEU A 18 -7.83 -8.51 2.80
C LEU A 18 -7.28 -9.46 1.72
N LEU A 19 -6.24 -9.04 1.01
CA LEU A 19 -5.69 -9.75 -0.14
C LEU A 19 -4.91 -11.00 0.26
N ALA A 20 -4.28 -11.00 1.44
CA ALA A 20 -3.45 -12.10 1.94
C ALA A 20 -4.23 -13.37 2.32
N GLN A 21 -5.57 -13.29 2.36
CA GLN A 21 -6.41 -14.47 2.53
C GLN A 21 -6.29 -15.44 1.35
N HIS A 22 -5.98 -14.94 0.15
CA HIS A 22 -5.96 -15.74 -1.08
C HIS A 22 -4.76 -15.45 -2.01
N ASN A 23 -3.81 -14.62 -1.59
CA ASN A 23 -2.62 -14.23 -2.36
C ASN A 23 -1.38 -14.17 -1.48
N GLU A 24 -0.19 -14.23 -2.09
CA GLU A 24 1.07 -13.90 -1.41
C GLU A 24 1.17 -12.38 -1.32
N VAL A 25 1.19 -11.82 -0.11
CA VAL A 25 1.27 -10.38 0.12
C VAL A 25 2.54 -10.03 0.88
N VAL A 26 3.28 -9.05 0.35
CA VAL A 26 4.47 -8.48 1.00
C VAL A 26 4.24 -7.00 1.26
N VAL A 27 4.11 -6.63 2.54
CA VAL A 27 4.04 -5.23 2.96
C VAL A 27 5.46 -4.67 3.03
N VAL A 28 5.67 -3.48 2.49
CA VAL A 28 6.91 -2.73 2.67
C VAL A 28 6.64 -1.42 3.39
N ASP A 29 7.38 -1.19 4.47
CA ASP A 29 7.29 0.04 5.27
C ASP A 29 8.70 0.46 5.73
N VAL A 30 8.91 1.77 5.84
CA VAL A 30 10.18 2.35 6.29
C VAL A 30 10.37 2.27 7.81
N VAL A 31 9.28 2.04 8.56
CA VAL A 31 9.29 1.93 10.01
C VAL A 31 9.47 0.46 10.42
N GLU A 32 10.69 0.11 10.83
CA GLU A 32 11.09 -1.26 11.23
C GLU A 32 10.21 -1.86 12.35
N GLU A 33 9.73 -1.03 13.26
CA GLU A 33 8.81 -1.46 14.32
C GLU A 33 7.52 -2.04 13.71
N LYS A 34 6.93 -1.36 12.72
CA LYS A 34 5.73 -1.87 12.04
C LYS A 34 5.99 -3.17 11.31
N VAL A 35 7.13 -3.27 10.63
CA VAL A 35 7.57 -4.50 9.93
C VAL A 35 7.66 -5.66 10.93
N THR A 36 8.29 -5.43 12.08
CA THR A 36 8.42 -6.42 13.14
C THR A 36 7.07 -6.82 13.70
N MET A 37 6.18 -5.87 13.96
CA MET A 37 4.83 -6.16 14.47
C MET A 37 4.03 -7.03 13.49
N ILE A 38 4.00 -6.68 12.21
CA ILE A 38 3.25 -7.42 11.18
C ILE A 38 3.80 -8.86 11.05
N ASN A 39 5.12 -9.03 11.03
CA ASN A 39 5.73 -10.37 10.97
C ASN A 39 5.45 -11.22 12.22
N ASN A 40 5.22 -10.57 13.37
CA ASN A 40 4.76 -11.23 14.59
C ASN A 40 3.22 -11.33 14.70
N ARG A 41 2.50 -11.09 13.59
CA ARG A 41 1.03 -11.13 13.53
C ARG A 41 0.39 -10.18 14.56
N ARG A 42 0.95 -8.98 14.70
CA ARG A 42 0.41 -7.91 15.54
C ARG A 42 0.12 -6.70 14.67
N SER A 43 -1.05 -6.09 14.86
CA SER A 43 -1.40 -4.86 14.16
C SER A 43 -0.59 -3.67 14.71
N PRO A 44 0.09 -2.88 13.86
CA PRO A 44 0.73 -1.61 14.24
C PRO A 44 -0.25 -0.44 14.35
N ILE A 45 -1.54 -0.66 14.07
CA ILE A 45 -2.62 0.34 14.12
C ILE A 45 -3.82 -0.23 14.87
N ALA A 46 -4.61 0.64 15.49
CA ALA A 46 -5.83 0.24 16.19
C ALA A 46 -6.95 -0.03 15.18
N ASP A 47 -7.27 -1.30 14.94
CA ASP A 47 -8.37 -1.73 14.06
C ASP A 47 -8.82 -3.14 14.47
N GLU A 48 -10.06 -3.23 14.97
CA GLU A 48 -10.62 -4.47 15.51
C GLU A 48 -10.56 -5.63 14.53
N TYR A 49 -10.83 -5.38 13.24
CA TYR A 49 -10.90 -6.42 12.24
C TYR A 49 -9.50 -6.89 11.84
N ILE A 50 -8.55 -5.98 11.70
CA ILE A 50 -7.15 -6.34 11.41
C ILE A 50 -6.56 -7.16 12.55
N GLU A 51 -6.76 -6.71 13.81
CA GLU A 51 -6.30 -7.44 14.99
C GLU A 51 -6.91 -8.84 15.07
N ARG A 52 -8.22 -8.94 14.84
CA ARG A 52 -8.92 -10.23 14.78
C ARG A 52 -8.40 -11.13 13.66
N TYR A 53 -8.15 -10.59 12.48
CA TYR A 53 -7.65 -11.39 11.34
C TYR A 53 -6.22 -11.90 11.59
N PHE A 54 -5.37 -11.09 12.21
CA PHE A 54 -4.06 -11.55 12.66
C PHE A 54 -4.13 -12.63 13.74
N ALA A 55 -5.13 -12.62 14.61
CA ALA A 55 -5.31 -13.65 15.62
C ALA A 55 -5.92 -14.94 15.06
N GLU A 56 -6.88 -14.84 14.14
CA GLU A 56 -7.78 -15.95 13.79
C GLU A 56 -7.61 -16.53 12.39
N LYS A 57 -7.01 -15.80 11.44
CA LYS A 57 -6.95 -16.22 10.02
C LYS A 57 -5.56 -16.63 9.60
N GLU A 58 -5.44 -17.70 8.83
CA GLU A 58 -4.20 -17.94 8.08
C GLU A 58 -4.08 -16.91 6.96
N LEU A 59 -2.98 -16.16 6.96
CA LEU A 59 -2.71 -15.09 6.01
C LEU A 59 -1.34 -15.36 5.40
N ASN A 60 -1.25 -15.40 4.07
CA ASN A 60 0.04 -15.42 3.38
C ASN A 60 0.58 -13.99 3.28
N LEU A 61 0.94 -13.46 4.44
CA LEU A 61 1.34 -12.07 4.66
C LEU A 61 2.68 -12.01 5.39
N ARG A 62 3.60 -11.23 4.85
CA ARG A 62 4.84 -10.84 5.55
C ARG A 62 5.14 -9.37 5.30
N ALA A 63 5.98 -8.78 6.14
CA ALA A 63 6.47 -7.42 5.99
C ALA A 63 7.99 -7.37 5.83
N THR A 64 8.50 -6.33 5.19
CA THR A 64 9.93 -6.07 5.05
C THR A 64 10.18 -4.57 4.97
N SER A 65 11.38 -4.12 5.35
CA SER A 65 11.86 -2.77 5.04
C SER A 65 12.67 -2.71 3.74
N ASN A 66 12.89 -3.85 3.07
CA ASN A 66 13.68 -3.95 1.85
C ASN A 66 12.77 -3.87 0.60
N PRO A 67 12.79 -2.76 -0.17
CA PRO A 67 11.92 -2.60 -1.34
C PRO A 67 12.18 -3.64 -2.43
N LYS A 68 13.44 -4.04 -2.64
CA LYS A 68 13.78 -5.06 -3.64
C LYS A 68 13.05 -6.37 -3.36
N VAL A 69 13.08 -6.83 -2.11
CA VAL A 69 12.42 -8.08 -1.68
C VAL A 69 10.91 -8.03 -1.88
N ALA A 70 10.29 -6.86 -1.71
CA ALA A 70 8.86 -6.66 -1.92
C ALA A 70 8.51 -6.62 -3.41
N TYR A 71 9.27 -5.88 -4.22
CA TYR A 71 8.86 -5.52 -5.59
C TYR A 71 9.35 -6.47 -6.68
N GLU A 72 10.53 -7.11 -6.54
CA GLU A 72 11.23 -7.83 -7.63
C GLU A 72 10.37 -8.89 -8.36
N SER A 73 9.36 -9.45 -7.71
CA SER A 73 8.45 -10.47 -8.30
C SER A 73 6.97 -10.15 -8.10
N ALA A 74 6.63 -8.89 -7.77
CA ALA A 74 5.24 -8.49 -7.60
C ALA A 74 4.52 -8.38 -8.95
N ASP A 75 3.35 -9.01 -9.05
CA ASP A 75 2.41 -8.80 -10.17
C ASP A 75 1.76 -7.42 -10.07
N PHE A 76 1.35 -7.07 -8.84
CA PHE A 76 0.75 -5.79 -8.49
C PHE A 76 1.49 -5.12 -7.33
N VAL A 77 1.60 -3.79 -7.38
CA VAL A 77 2.06 -2.98 -6.24
C VAL A 77 0.98 -2.00 -5.83
N VAL A 78 0.35 -2.23 -4.69
CA VAL A 78 -0.59 -1.29 -4.07
C VAL A 78 0.21 -0.18 -3.39
N ILE A 79 -0.01 1.07 -3.81
CA ILE A 79 0.66 2.25 -3.24
C ILE A 79 -0.30 2.94 -2.30
N ALA A 80 -0.02 2.83 -1.00
CA ALA A 80 -0.77 3.43 0.10
C ALA A 80 0.16 4.31 0.97
N ALA A 81 1.03 5.07 0.31
CA ALA A 81 1.94 6.01 0.95
C ALA A 81 1.20 7.29 1.38
N PRO A 82 1.71 8.02 2.39
CA PRO A 82 1.11 9.29 2.82
C PRO A 82 1.03 10.32 1.69
N THR A 83 -0.08 11.06 1.66
CA THR A 83 -0.30 12.22 0.80
C THR A 83 -0.96 13.30 1.63
N ASN A 84 -0.30 14.44 1.76
CA ASN A 84 -0.77 15.52 2.62
C ASN A 84 -1.20 16.72 1.79
N TYR A 85 -2.36 17.29 2.12
CA TYR A 85 -2.77 18.56 1.53
C TYR A 85 -2.13 19.73 2.28
N ASP A 86 -1.32 20.51 1.59
CA ASP A 86 -0.78 21.76 2.10
C ASP A 86 -1.81 22.89 1.93
N ASN A 87 -2.53 23.19 3.02
CA ASN A 87 -3.51 24.26 3.09
C ASN A 87 -2.92 25.66 2.80
N LYS A 88 -1.61 25.86 2.94
CA LYS A 88 -0.98 27.19 2.73
C LYS A 88 -0.74 27.45 1.25
N ASN A 89 -0.30 26.43 0.52
CA ASN A 89 0.07 26.54 -0.90
C ASN A 89 -1.00 25.95 -1.84
N ASN A 90 -2.10 25.43 -1.30
CA ASN A 90 -3.17 24.73 -2.03
C ASN A 90 -2.62 23.61 -2.94
N PHE A 91 -1.69 22.81 -2.40
CA PHE A 91 -0.99 21.77 -3.14
C PHE A 91 -1.04 20.44 -2.39
N PHE A 92 -1.18 19.34 -3.13
CA PHE A 92 -1.04 18.00 -2.57
C PHE A 92 0.41 17.54 -2.67
N ASP A 93 1.06 17.31 -1.54
CA ASP A 93 2.37 16.67 -1.51
C ASP A 93 2.22 15.17 -1.83
N THR A 94 2.59 14.81 -3.06
CA THR A 94 2.64 13.43 -3.57
C THR A 94 4.05 12.84 -3.59
N SER A 95 5.02 13.49 -2.94
CA SER A 95 6.44 13.08 -3.00
C SER A 95 6.68 11.63 -2.53
N ALA A 96 5.95 11.18 -1.51
CA ALA A 96 6.04 9.80 -1.02
C ALA A 96 5.53 8.79 -2.06
N VAL A 97 4.42 9.09 -2.74
CA VAL A 97 3.88 8.26 -3.84
C VAL A 97 4.89 8.18 -4.99
N GLU A 98 5.48 9.32 -5.39
CA GLU A 98 6.51 9.35 -6.44
C GLU A 98 7.76 8.56 -6.05
N SER A 99 8.18 8.62 -4.79
CA SER A 99 9.31 7.86 -4.27
C SER A 99 9.06 6.36 -4.38
N VAL A 100 7.86 5.90 -4.02
CA VAL A 100 7.45 4.50 -4.17
C VAL A 100 7.47 4.10 -5.65
N ILE A 101 6.87 4.88 -6.54
CA ILE A 101 6.84 4.59 -7.98
C ILE A 101 8.26 4.40 -8.53
N LYS A 102 9.18 5.31 -8.22
CA LYS A 102 10.59 5.20 -8.63
C LYS A 102 11.25 3.93 -8.08
N SER A 103 11.00 3.60 -6.81
CA SER A 103 11.55 2.40 -6.18
C SER A 103 11.00 1.11 -6.81
N VAL A 104 9.71 1.08 -7.15
CA VAL A 104 9.12 -0.05 -7.89
C VAL A 104 9.79 -0.16 -9.26
N MET A 105 9.86 0.91 -10.04
CA MET A 105 10.49 0.91 -11.37
C MET A 105 11.96 0.46 -11.35
N GLN A 106 12.69 0.76 -10.28
CA GLN A 106 14.08 0.33 -10.10
C GLN A 106 14.22 -1.19 -9.92
N HIS A 107 13.22 -1.85 -9.34
CA HIS A 107 13.30 -3.26 -8.96
C HIS A 107 12.39 -4.17 -9.80
N ASN A 108 11.36 -3.62 -10.44
CA ASN A 108 10.42 -4.34 -11.26
C ASN A 108 9.81 -3.40 -12.31
N SER A 109 10.17 -3.62 -13.57
CA SER A 109 9.74 -2.82 -14.71
C SER A 109 8.44 -3.29 -15.37
N THR A 110 7.78 -4.32 -14.84
CA THR A 110 6.56 -4.89 -15.41
C THR A 110 5.35 -4.83 -14.48
N ALA A 111 5.55 -4.61 -13.17
CA ALA A 111 4.47 -4.58 -12.19
C ALA A 111 3.39 -3.55 -12.50
N ILE A 112 2.14 -3.90 -12.22
CA ILE A 112 1.01 -2.96 -12.28
C ILE A 112 0.91 -2.24 -10.93
N MET A 113 1.13 -0.93 -10.93
CA MET A 113 1.04 -0.09 -9.74
C MET A 113 -0.39 0.41 -9.56
N VAL A 114 -0.99 0.15 -8.39
CA VAL A 114 -2.34 0.58 -8.03
C VAL A 114 -2.24 1.63 -6.94
N ILE A 115 -2.44 2.90 -7.31
CA ILE A 115 -2.46 4.01 -6.36
C ILE A 115 -3.77 3.96 -5.60
N LYS A 116 -3.67 3.75 -4.29
CA LYS A 116 -4.75 3.85 -3.30
C LYS A 116 -4.67 5.15 -2.49
N SER A 117 -3.48 5.76 -2.39
CA SER A 117 -3.28 7.08 -1.80
C SER A 117 -4.16 8.15 -2.47
N THR A 118 -4.71 9.08 -1.70
CA THR A 118 -5.47 10.21 -2.22
C THR A 118 -4.57 11.12 -3.04
N VAL A 119 -4.88 11.29 -4.33
CA VAL A 119 -4.10 12.10 -5.26
C VAL A 119 -4.99 13.10 -6.00
N PRO A 120 -4.45 14.22 -6.50
CA PRO A 120 -5.20 15.18 -7.30
C PRO A 120 -5.83 14.57 -8.56
N VAL A 121 -6.92 15.17 -9.03
CA VAL A 121 -7.49 14.84 -10.34
C VAL A 121 -6.46 15.09 -11.44
N GLY A 122 -6.30 14.13 -12.36
CA GLY A 122 -5.31 14.19 -13.44
C GLY A 122 -3.91 13.67 -13.06
N TYR A 123 -3.65 13.41 -11.77
CA TYR A 123 -2.33 12.96 -11.29
C TYR A 123 -1.83 11.69 -11.98
N THR A 124 -2.71 10.70 -12.21
CA THR A 124 -2.31 9.42 -12.81
C THR A 124 -1.79 9.60 -14.24
N ASP A 125 -2.40 10.48 -15.03
CA ASP A 125 -1.93 10.73 -16.41
C ASP A 125 -0.64 11.55 -16.42
N GLU A 126 -0.52 12.53 -15.51
CA GLU A 126 0.71 13.30 -15.31
C GLU A 126 1.88 12.40 -14.93
N ILE A 127 1.69 11.51 -13.94
CA ILE A 127 2.77 10.67 -13.42
C ILE A 127 3.19 9.59 -14.42
N ARG A 128 2.26 9.03 -15.21
CA ARG A 128 2.58 8.13 -16.33
C ARG A 128 3.49 8.83 -17.34
N CYS A 129 3.13 10.05 -17.76
CA CYS A 129 3.94 10.85 -18.67
C CYS A 129 5.32 11.18 -18.08
N LYS A 130 5.35 11.66 -16.82
CA LYS A 130 6.57 12.08 -16.11
C LYS A 130 7.56 10.93 -15.93
N MET A 131 7.07 9.75 -15.57
CA MET A 131 7.90 8.57 -15.32
C MET A 131 8.12 7.71 -16.58
N ARG A 132 7.39 7.98 -17.67
CA ARG A 132 7.35 7.14 -18.88
C ARG A 132 7.01 5.68 -18.55
N TYR A 133 5.98 5.50 -17.73
CA TYR A 133 5.56 4.20 -17.23
C TYR A 133 4.03 4.09 -17.25
N GLU A 134 3.50 3.24 -18.13
CA GLU A 134 2.06 3.15 -18.40
C GLU A 134 1.29 2.31 -17.37
N ASN A 135 1.97 1.36 -16.70
CA ASN A 135 1.37 0.40 -15.78
C ASN A 135 1.08 1.01 -14.39
N ILE A 136 0.48 2.19 -14.35
CA ILE A 136 0.04 2.89 -13.14
C ILE A 136 -1.46 3.09 -13.27
N ILE A 137 -2.26 2.65 -12.31
CA ILE A 137 -3.70 2.90 -12.26
C ILE A 137 -4.07 3.51 -10.91
N PHE A 138 -5.16 4.26 -10.88
CA PHE A 138 -5.74 4.75 -9.64
C PHE A 138 -6.97 3.92 -9.28
N SER A 139 -7.07 3.51 -8.02
CA SER A 139 -8.25 2.87 -7.45
C SER A 139 -8.53 3.59 -6.13
N PRO A 140 -9.63 4.36 -6.04
CA PRO A 140 -9.92 5.12 -4.84
C PRO A 140 -10.16 4.21 -3.63
N GLU A 141 -10.09 4.81 -2.46
CA GLU A 141 -10.36 4.18 -1.18
C GLU A 141 -11.37 5.05 -0.42
N PHE A 142 -12.31 4.41 0.27
CA PHE A 142 -13.43 5.07 0.97
C PHE A 142 -13.56 4.61 2.44
N LEU A 143 -12.59 3.86 2.94
CA LEU A 143 -12.58 3.38 4.31
C LEU A 143 -12.51 4.49 5.35
N ARG A 144 -12.96 4.15 6.56
CA ARG A 144 -12.81 4.97 7.77
C ARG A 144 -11.69 4.39 8.64
N GLU A 145 -10.93 5.27 9.28
CA GLU A 145 -9.95 4.86 10.29
C GLU A 145 -10.61 4.04 11.40
N SER A 146 -9.87 3.07 11.96
CA SER A 146 -10.37 2.07 12.93
C SER A 146 -11.45 1.09 12.43
N LYS A 147 -11.95 1.25 11.19
CA LYS A 147 -12.86 0.31 10.49
C LYS A 147 -12.33 -0.04 9.10
N SER A 148 -11.01 0.04 8.92
CA SER A 148 -10.36 0.01 7.63
C SER A 148 -10.49 -1.33 6.92
N LEU A 149 -10.34 -2.45 7.65
CA LEU A 149 -10.59 -3.77 7.07
C LEU A 149 -12.09 -4.08 6.96
N TYR A 150 -12.93 -3.59 7.89
CA TYR A 150 -14.38 -3.76 7.81
C TYR A 150 -14.93 -3.15 6.51
N ASP A 151 -14.59 -1.89 6.23
CA ASP A 151 -15.09 -1.19 5.05
C ASP A 151 -14.58 -1.84 3.74
N ASN A 152 -13.42 -2.52 3.76
CA ASN A 152 -12.96 -3.32 2.62
C ASN A 152 -13.71 -4.66 2.44
N LEU A 153 -14.20 -5.26 3.53
CA LEU A 153 -15.01 -6.48 3.50
C LEU A 153 -16.46 -6.19 3.11
N TYR A 154 -16.94 -4.97 3.39
CA TYR A 154 -18.28 -4.48 3.11
C TYR A 154 -18.25 -3.11 2.42
N PRO A 155 -17.70 -3.04 1.19
CA PRO A 155 -17.45 -1.79 0.46
C PRO A 155 -18.71 -1.09 -0.05
#